data_AF-A0A5K0V6U1-F1
#
_entry.id   AF-A0A5K0V6U1-F1
#
_cell.length_a   1.000
_cell.length_b   1.000
_cell.length_c   1.000
_cell.angle_alpha   90.00
_cell.angle_beta   90.00
_cell.angle_gamma   90.00
#
_symmetry.space_group_name_H-M   'P 1'
#
loop_
_entity.id
_entity.type
_entity.pdbx_description
1 polymer ?
#
loop_
_entity_poly.entity_id
_entity_poly.type
_entity_poly.pdbx_seq_one_letter_code
_entity_poly.pdbx_strand_id
1 'polypeptide(L)' 'MTVTPKISIQNGNLVVHEKTILKGVPDNIVLTPGTGLGLLEGAFIGATATESKSFHVFPLGIL' A
#
# COMPACT_ATOMS: atom_id res chain seq x y z
N MET A 1 0.53 0.54 -23.75
CA MET A 1 -0.69 0.72 -22.93
C MET A 1 -0.25 0.94 -21.49
N THR A 2 -0.73 1.99 -20.83
CA THR A 2 -0.47 2.23 -19.40
C THR A 2 -1.73 1.83 -18.64
N VAL A 3 -1.63 0.83 -17.77
CA VAL A 3 -2.74 0.43 -16.91
C VAL A 3 -2.50 1.07 -15.54
N THR A 4 -3.42 1.91 -15.10
CA THR A 4 -3.33 2.55 -13.79
C THR A 4 -3.81 1.56 -12.72
N PRO A 5 -2.98 1.23 -11.71
CA PRO A 5 -3.43 0.39 -10.60
C PRO A 5 -4.59 1.06 -9.87
N LYS A 6 -5.61 0.27 -9.50
CA LYS A 6 -6.77 0.79 -8.74
C LYS A 6 -6.50 0.89 -7.24
N ILE A 7 -5.29 0.57 -6.79
CA ILE A 7 -4.86 0.58 -5.38
C ILE A 7 -3.66 1.51 -5.27
N SER A 8 -3.72 2.50 -4.38
CA SER A 8 -2.67 3.50 -4.21
C SER A 8 -2.68 4.13 -2.81
N ILE A 9 -1.55 4.71 -2.39
CA ILE A 9 -1.49 5.63 -1.24
C ILE A 9 -1.48 7.05 -1.78
N GLN A 10 -2.43 7.88 -1.36
CA GLN A 10 -2.56 9.27 -1.77
C GLN A 10 -2.75 10.15 -0.53
N ASN A 11 -1.82 11.09 -0.30
CA ASN A 11 -1.88 12.01 0.84
C ASN A 11 -2.11 11.31 2.19
N GLY A 12 -1.40 10.20 2.44
CA GLY A 12 -1.56 9.41 3.66
C GLY A 12 -2.84 8.58 3.72
N ASN A 13 -3.55 8.38 2.61
CA ASN A 13 -4.75 7.53 2.55
C ASN A 13 -4.53 6.33 1.65
N LEU A 14 -4.89 5.13 2.11
CA LEU A 14 -4.98 3.95 1.25
C LEU A 14 -6.30 4.02 0.48
N VAL A 15 -6.20 4.13 -0.84
CA VAL A 15 -7.32 4.27 -1.76
C VAL A 15 -7.42 3.01 -2.61
N VAL A 16 -8.58 2.38 -2.61
CA VAL A 16 -8.93 1.21 -3.44
C VAL A 16 -10.15 1.58 -4.25
N HIS A 17 -10.04 1.53 -5.58
CA HIS A 17 -11.12 1.87 -6.51
C HIS A 17 -11.77 3.22 -6.17
N GLU A 18 -10.93 4.25 -5.99
CA GLU A 18 -11.34 5.62 -5.66
C GLU A 18 -11.97 5.80 -4.25
N LYS A 19 -12.06 4.72 -3.47
CA LYS A 19 -12.55 4.76 -2.09
C LYS A 19 -11.38 4.75 -1.11
N THR A 20 -11.33 5.72 -0.22
CA THR A 20 -10.41 5.68 0.93
C THR A 20 -10.87 4.60 1.90
N ILE A 21 -10.00 3.62 2.19
CA ILE A 21 -10.27 2.51 3.11
C ILE A 21 -9.44 2.59 4.40
N LEU A 22 -8.30 3.29 4.38
CA LEU A 22 -7.52 3.62 5.58
C LEU A 22 -7.01 5.05 5.47
N LYS A 23 -6.97 5.76 6.59
CA LYS A 23 -6.39 7.09 6.74
C LYS A 23 -5.15 7.04 7.64
N GLY A 24 -4.29 8.06 7.54
CA GLY A 24 -3.09 8.17 8.36
C GLY A 24 -2.08 7.05 8.09
N VAL A 25 -1.99 6.58 6.84
CA VAL A 25 -1.00 5.60 6.39
C VAL A 25 0.39 6.23 6.50
N PRO A 26 1.32 5.64 7.26
CA PRO A 26 2.66 6.17 7.41
C PRO A 26 3.50 6.09 6.12
N ASP A 27 4.47 6.98 5.98
CA ASP A 27 5.34 7.08 4.79
C ASP A 27 6.22 5.85 4.56
N ASN A 28 6.49 5.05 5.61
CA ASN A 28 7.32 3.86 5.49
C ASN A 28 6.55 2.65 4.91
N ILE A 29 5.24 2.77 4.70
CA ILE A 29 4.41 1.76 4.04
C ILE A 29 4.61 1.81 2.52
N VAL A 30 4.89 0.67 1.92
CA VAL A 30 5.15 0.53 0.48
C VAL A 30 4.05 -0.31 -0.15
N LEU A 31 3.45 0.19 -1.22
CA LEU A 31 2.57 -0.58 -2.09
C LEU A 31 3.29 -1.02 -3.34
N THR A 32 3.25 -2.33 -3.60
CA THR A 32 3.69 -2.91 -4.87
C THR A 32 2.46 -3.44 -5.60
N PRO A 33 2.01 -2.77 -6.68
CA PRO A 33 0.90 -3.25 -7.49
C PRO A 33 1.16 -4.67 -8.00
N GLY A 34 0.13 -5.52 -8.02
CA GLY A 34 0.20 -6.81 -8.70
C GLY A 34 0.30 -6.59 -10.21
N THR A 35 1.47 -6.81 -10.80
CA THR A 35 1.64 -6.73 -12.26
C THR A 35 1.73 -8.14 -12.84
N GLY A 36 0.74 -8.53 -13.66
CA GLY A 36 0.71 -9.81 -14.38
C GLY A 36 -0.45 -10.73 -14.01
N LEU A 37 -0.79 -11.65 -14.92
CA LEU A 37 -1.72 -12.79 -14.74
C LEU A 37 -3.11 -12.47 -14.15
N GLY A 38 -3.63 -11.25 -14.33
CA GLY A 38 -4.97 -10.87 -13.85
C GLY A 38 -5.00 -10.24 -12.45
N LEU A 39 -3.86 -9.97 -11.82
CA LEU A 39 -3.76 -9.31 -10.51
C LEU A 39 -3.94 -7.76 -10.56
N LEU A 40 -4.69 -7.24 -11.53
CA LEU A 40 -4.97 -5.79 -11.65
C LEU A 40 -5.77 -5.21 -10.47
N GLU A 41 -6.37 -6.09 -9.67
CA GLU A 41 -7.26 -5.79 -8.56
C GLU A 41 -6.56 -6.04 -7.20
N GLY A 42 -5.23 -6.26 -7.19
CA GLY A 42 -4.46 -6.57 -5.99
C GLY A 42 -3.15 -5.79 -5.86
N ALA A 43 -2.69 -5.61 -4.63
CA ALA A 43 -1.39 -5.03 -4.33
C ALA A 43 -0.78 -5.73 -3.11
N PHE A 44 0.54 -5.84 -3.10
CA PHE A 44 1.29 -6.26 -1.93
C PHE A 44 1.57 -5.04 -1.05
N ILE A 45 1.42 -5.22 0.26
CA ILE A 45 1.72 -4.22 1.27
C ILE A 45 3.00 -4.65 1.98
N GLY A 46 3.98 -3.77 1.99
CA GLY A 46 5.21 -3.91 2.77
C GLY A 46 5.45 -2.68 3.64
N ALA A 47 6.50 -2.74 4.45
CA ALA A 47 7.00 -1.61 5.22
C ALA A 47 8.53 -1.58 5.15
N THR A 48 9.11 -0.38 5.14
CA THR A 48 10.55 -0.19 5.27
C THR A 48 10.91 -0.02 6.75
N ALA A 49 12.06 -0.58 7.12
CA ALA A 49 12.66 -0.48 8.44
C ALA A 49 14.12 -0.05 8.30
N THR A 50 14.56 0.86 9.17
CA THR A 50 15.97 1.32 9.18
C THR A 50 16.90 0.29 9.80
N GLU A 51 16.38 -0.56 10.70
CA GLU A 51 17.14 -1.61 11.36
C GLU A 51 16.93 -2.97 10.68
N SER A 52 18.03 -3.67 10.41
CA SER A 52 18.03 -5.06 9.92
C SER A 52 17.70 -6.06 11.05
N LYS A 53 16.47 -5.97 11.58
CA LYS A 53 15.87 -6.87 12.57
C LYS A 53 14.48 -7.27 12.09
N SER A 54 13.93 -8.35 12.66
CA SER A 54 12.60 -8.86 12.26
C SER A 54 11.49 -8.56 13.27
N PHE A 55 11.78 -7.85 14.36
CA PHE A 55 10.84 -7.55 15.43
C PHE A 55 10.24 -6.15 15.30
N HIS A 56 9.70 -5.84 14.12
CA HIS A 56 9.10 -4.54 13.84
C HIS A 56 7.59 -4.65 13.76
N VAL A 57 6.90 -3.72 14.41
CA VAL A 57 5.46 -3.54 14.30
C VAL A 57 5.21 -2.12 13.78
N PHE A 58 4.53 -2.03 12.64
CA PHE A 58 4.18 -0.76 12.03
C PHE A 58 2.66 -0.60 12.00
N PRO A 59 2.12 0.56 12.36
CA PRO A 59 0.73 0.86 12.08
C PRO A 59 0.53 0.97 10.57
N LEU A 60 -0.60 0.46 10.06
CA LEU A 60 -0.95 0.60 8.65
C LEU A 60 -1.84 1.82 8.38
N GLY A 61 -2.64 2.22 9.37
CA GLY A 61 -3.61 3.30 9.28
C GLY A 61 -4.83 3.02 10.17
N ILE A 62 -5.83 3.89 10.09
CA ILE A 62 -7.10 3.78 10.82
C ILE A 62 -8.28 3.78 9.83
N LEU A 63 -9.39 3.14 10.23
CA LEU A 63 -10.62 3.02 9.43
C LEU A 63 -11.40 4.35 9.36
#